data_AF-A0A0F9PNQ7-F1
#
_entry.id   AF-A0A0F9PNQ7-F1
#
_cell.length_a   1.000
_cell.length_b   1.000
_cell.length_c   1.000
_cell.angle_alpha   90.00
_cell.angle_beta   90.00
_cell.angle_gamma   90.00
#
_symmetry.space_group_name_H-M   'P 1'
#
loop_
_entity.id
_entity.type
_entity.pdbx_description
1 polymer ?
#
loop_
_entity_poly.entity_id
_entity_poly.type
_entity_poly.pdbx_seq_one_letter_code
_entity_poly.pdbx_strand_id
1 'polypeptide(L)'
;MKTSCFDAVVNFSPVDREKPLDVSLLIRGEKISASFFFYEQIQKEKSECFACVHPRQPLLLKWKDKFEVHGPGKTPLMGEGRVLNPFSEKISQGKVKKRIAFLEQLQGDEIEMLFALIQEKGLNGLKEKEITAFSSLTKEILHRVAQELETEGKIRILSFTPLFLFSQDSLDFLCQTILRFLAQFHKRNPEQKGVSQERIKKRFELHPRILSLGLKHLSRA
;
A
#
# COMPACT_ATOMS: atom_id res chain seq x y z
N MET A 1 13.13 5.46 5.49
CA MET A 1 13.49 5.14 4.10
C MET A 1 13.46 6.42 3.30
N LYS A 2 14.38 6.60 2.34
CA LYS A 2 14.37 7.78 1.46
C LYS A 2 13.39 7.53 0.31
N THR A 3 12.59 8.53 -0.01
CA THR A 3 11.56 8.55 -1.05
C THR A 3 12.14 9.12 -2.34
N SER A 4 12.32 8.30 -3.35
CA SER A 4 12.68 8.71 -4.72
C SER A 4 11.47 8.88 -5.63
N CYS A 5 10.30 8.39 -5.19
CA CYS A 5 9.04 8.41 -5.90
C CYS A 5 7.90 8.28 -4.88
N PHE A 6 6.85 9.11 -5.00
CA PHE A 6 5.68 9.03 -4.12
C PHE A 6 4.40 9.32 -4.89
N ASP A 7 3.28 8.80 -4.38
CA ASP A 7 1.97 9.18 -4.87
C ASP A 7 1.41 10.30 -4.03
N ALA A 8 0.77 11.26 -4.69
CA ALA A 8 0.12 12.39 -4.06
C ALA A 8 -1.24 12.67 -4.68
N VAL A 9 -2.06 13.38 -3.91
CA VAL A 9 -3.21 14.12 -4.41
C VAL A 9 -2.83 15.59 -4.50
N VAL A 10 -3.24 16.26 -5.57
CA VAL A 10 -3.08 17.71 -5.77
C VAL A 10 -4.39 18.37 -6.16
N ASN A 11 -4.55 19.64 -5.79
CA ASN A 11 -5.79 20.41 -6.02
C ASN A 11 -5.81 21.20 -7.34
N PHE A 12 -5.00 20.79 -8.32
CA PHE A 12 -4.95 21.42 -9.64
C PHE A 12 -4.90 20.35 -10.73
N SER A 13 -5.32 20.75 -11.94
CA SER A 13 -5.23 19.92 -13.14
C SER A 13 -4.04 20.34 -14.00
N PRO A 14 -3.29 19.40 -14.59
CA PRO A 14 -2.24 19.74 -15.55
C PRO A 14 -2.88 20.20 -16.88
N VAL A 15 -2.15 21.06 -17.61
CA VAL A 15 -2.57 21.54 -18.94
C VAL A 15 -2.47 20.44 -20.00
N ASP A 16 -1.42 19.62 -19.94
CA ASP A 16 -1.21 18.44 -20.80
C ASP A 16 -1.06 17.20 -19.89
N ARG A 17 -1.99 16.26 -19.99
CA ARG A 17 -2.06 15.06 -19.14
C ARG A 17 -1.22 13.89 -19.67
N GLU A 18 -0.69 13.98 -20.89
CA GLU A 18 0.15 12.94 -21.50
C GLU A 18 1.63 13.14 -21.22
N LYS A 19 2.02 14.37 -20.84
CA LYS A 19 3.40 14.74 -20.53
C LYS A 19 3.62 14.91 -19.03
N PRO A 20 4.83 14.64 -18.54
CA PRO A 20 5.18 15.01 -17.19
C PRO A 20 5.11 16.53 -17.01
N LEU A 21 4.57 16.98 -15.88
CA LEU A 21 4.60 18.39 -15.50
C LEU A 21 5.80 18.63 -14.58
N ASP A 22 6.78 19.37 -15.07
CA ASP A 22 7.96 19.76 -14.30
C ASP A 22 7.68 21.01 -13.45
N VAL A 23 7.84 20.88 -12.14
CA VAL A 23 7.50 21.90 -11.15
C VAL A 23 8.55 22.00 -10.05
N SER A 24 8.41 23.01 -9.19
CA SER A 24 9.11 23.08 -7.91
C SER A 24 8.15 22.79 -6.77
N LEU A 25 8.49 21.82 -5.94
CA LEU A 25 7.83 21.54 -4.67
C LEU A 25 8.40 22.45 -3.59
N LEU A 26 7.57 23.06 -2.76
CA LEU A 26 8.00 23.59 -1.47
C LEU A 26 7.47 22.63 -0.39
N ILE A 27 8.38 21.93 0.27
CA ILE A 27 8.04 20.94 1.28
C ILE A 27 8.97 21.09 2.47
N ARG A 28 8.40 21.28 3.66
CA ARG A 28 9.16 21.53 4.92
C ARG A 28 10.19 22.67 4.80
N GLY A 29 9.86 23.71 4.01
CA GLY A 29 10.74 24.87 3.79
C GLY A 29 11.83 24.67 2.73
N GLU A 30 11.95 23.47 2.15
CA GLU A 30 12.91 23.19 1.07
C GLU A 30 12.22 23.27 -0.30
N LYS A 31 12.84 23.99 -1.25
CA LYS A 31 12.38 24.06 -2.63
C LYS A 31 13.10 23.02 -3.49
N ILE A 32 12.35 22.12 -4.11
CA ILE A 32 12.89 20.94 -4.80
C ILE A 32 12.20 20.76 -6.16
N SER A 33 12.97 20.63 -7.23
CA SER A 33 12.40 20.30 -8.54
C SER A 33 11.85 18.87 -8.58
N ALA A 34 10.70 18.68 -9.18
CA ALA A 34 10.06 17.37 -9.33
C ALA A 34 9.27 17.28 -10.65
N SER A 35 9.06 16.07 -11.13
CA SER A 35 8.20 15.77 -12.28
C SER A 35 6.95 15.03 -11.82
N PHE A 36 5.78 15.50 -12.25
CA PHE A 36 4.48 14.91 -11.94
C PHE A 36 3.96 14.10 -13.12
N PHE A 37 3.57 12.85 -12.88
CA PHE A 37 2.87 11.99 -13.84
C PHE A 37 1.46 11.72 -13.32
N PHE A 38 0.45 12.28 -13.97
CA PHE A 38 -0.94 12.17 -13.54
C PHE A 38 -1.56 10.83 -13.95
N TYR A 39 -2.36 10.25 -13.07
CA TYR A 39 -2.98 8.94 -13.30
C TYR A 39 -4.30 9.02 -14.08
N GLU A 40 -5.07 10.11 -13.94
CA GLU A 40 -6.38 10.25 -14.57
C GLU A 40 -6.30 10.74 -16.01
N GLN A 41 -6.72 9.89 -16.95
CA GLN A 41 -6.77 10.20 -18.39
C GLN A 41 -8.18 10.58 -18.91
N ILE A 42 -9.21 10.71 -18.06
CA ILE A 42 -10.61 10.83 -18.49
C ILE A 42 -11.28 12.14 -18.05
N GLN A 43 -12.02 12.72 -19.00
CA GLN A 43 -12.66 14.03 -19.09
C GLN A 43 -13.60 14.38 -17.93
N LYS A 44 -13.08 15.09 -16.94
CA LYS A 44 -13.75 16.20 -16.24
C LYS A 44 -12.73 16.92 -15.37
N GLU A 45 -12.90 18.23 -15.21
CA GLU A 45 -12.21 18.99 -14.18
C GLU A 45 -12.59 18.38 -12.83
N LYS A 46 -11.66 17.63 -12.22
CA LYS A 46 -11.77 17.22 -10.83
C LYS A 46 -11.07 18.28 -10.00
N SER A 47 -11.65 18.57 -8.82
CA SER A 47 -11.03 19.43 -7.81
C SER A 47 -9.70 18.87 -7.30
N GLU A 48 -9.53 17.54 -7.40
CA GLU A 48 -8.34 16.82 -6.96
C GLU A 48 -7.92 15.78 -8.00
N CYS A 49 -6.61 15.65 -8.23
CA CYS A 49 -6.03 14.68 -9.16
C CYS A 49 -4.91 13.90 -8.48
N PHE A 50 -4.77 12.62 -8.81
CA PHE A 50 -3.67 11.79 -8.35
C PHE A 50 -2.48 11.86 -9.28
N ALA A 51 -1.29 11.97 -8.69
CA ALA A 51 -0.04 12.00 -9.43
C ALA A 51 1.04 11.16 -8.77
N CYS A 52 1.85 10.52 -9.61
CA CYS A 52 3.13 9.94 -9.25
C CYS A 52 4.20 11.05 -9.37
N VAL A 53 4.85 11.38 -8.27
CA VAL A 53 5.79 12.48 -8.17
C VAL A 53 7.22 11.95 -8.05
N HIS A 54 8.08 12.42 -8.95
CA HIS A 54 9.50 12.08 -9.01
C HIS A 54 10.33 13.31 -8.63
N PRO A 55 10.68 13.49 -7.34
CA PRO A 55 11.58 14.56 -6.93
C PRO A 55 13.00 14.30 -7.45
N ARG A 56 13.73 15.37 -7.81
CA ARG A 56 15.12 15.25 -8.29
C ARG A 56 16.10 14.75 -7.23
N GLN A 57 15.75 14.92 -5.95
CA GLN A 57 16.53 14.40 -4.83
C GLN A 57 15.63 13.60 -3.88
N PRO A 58 16.16 12.57 -3.20
CA PRO A 58 15.34 11.76 -2.30
C PRO A 58 14.87 12.56 -1.08
N LEU A 59 13.61 12.36 -0.70
CA LEU A 59 12.96 13.05 0.42
C LEU A 59 12.63 12.10 1.58
N LEU A 60 12.41 12.64 2.78
CA LEU A 60 11.90 11.87 3.91
C LEU A 60 10.42 12.18 4.11
N LEU A 61 9.56 11.48 3.37
CA LEU A 61 8.12 11.74 3.37
C LEU A 61 7.35 10.74 4.21
N LYS A 62 6.20 11.20 4.69
CA LYS A 62 5.21 10.45 5.46
C LYS A 62 3.84 10.66 4.86
N TRP A 63 2.96 9.70 5.09
CA TRP A 63 1.54 9.84 4.78
C TRP A 63 0.99 11.14 5.38
N LYS A 64 0.22 11.86 4.58
CA LYS A 64 -0.38 13.18 4.87
C LYS A 64 0.59 14.35 5.02
N ASP A 65 1.89 14.19 4.72
CA ASP A 65 2.77 15.35 4.55
C ASP A 65 2.20 16.29 3.46
N LYS A 66 2.14 17.58 3.76
CA LYS A 66 1.67 18.62 2.83
C LYS A 66 2.83 19.27 2.09
N PHE A 67 2.56 19.72 0.87
CA PHE A 67 3.52 20.49 0.07
C PHE A 67 2.78 21.49 -0.83
N GLU A 68 3.49 22.54 -1.23
CA GLU A 68 3.04 23.46 -2.24
C GLU A 68 3.69 23.13 -3.59
N VAL A 69 2.98 23.43 -4.67
CA VAL A 69 3.46 23.27 -6.04
C VAL A 69 3.59 24.65 -6.67
N HIS A 70 4.79 24.97 -7.09
CA HIS A 70 5.15 26.22 -7.77
C HIS A 70 5.59 25.90 -9.19
N GLY A 71 5.28 26.79 -10.13
CA GLY A 71 5.77 26.65 -11.50
C GLY A 71 7.31 26.71 -11.59
N PRO A 72 7.87 26.36 -12.75
CA PRO A 72 9.31 26.35 -12.96
C PRO A 72 9.93 27.74 -12.81
N GLY A 73 10.86 27.92 -11.86
CA GLY A 73 11.57 29.18 -11.61
C GLY A 73 10.94 30.02 -10.50
N LYS A 74 10.70 31.32 -10.74
CA LYS A 74 10.04 32.27 -9.82
C LYS A 74 8.54 32.41 -10.12
N THR A 75 7.93 31.36 -10.65
CA THR A 75 6.50 31.33 -10.98
C THR A 75 5.66 31.30 -9.71
N PRO A 76 4.45 31.90 -9.71
CA PRO A 76 3.52 31.83 -8.58
C PRO A 76 3.12 30.39 -8.22
N LEU A 77 2.53 30.27 -7.03
CA LEU A 77 1.88 29.06 -6.52
C LEU A 77 0.85 28.55 -7.54
N MET A 78 1.02 27.32 -8.00
CA MET A 78 0.08 26.62 -8.88
C MET A 78 -1.00 25.88 -8.09
N GLY A 79 -0.66 25.42 -6.90
CA GLY A 79 -1.58 24.70 -6.03
C GLY A 79 -0.87 24.01 -4.88
N GLU A 80 -1.58 23.11 -4.22
CA GLU A 80 -1.13 22.38 -3.06
C GLU A 80 -1.34 20.88 -3.28
N GLY A 81 -0.58 20.08 -2.53
CA GLY A 81 -0.71 18.64 -2.53
C GLY A 81 -0.43 18.00 -1.20
N ARG A 82 -0.78 16.72 -1.12
CA ARG A 82 -0.62 15.88 0.05
C ARG A 82 -0.10 14.51 -0.36
N VAL A 83 0.91 14.03 0.35
CA VAL A 83 1.50 12.71 0.14
C VAL A 83 0.51 11.64 0.61
N LEU A 84 0.20 10.70 -0.29
CA LEU A 84 -0.65 9.54 0.01
C LEU A 84 0.20 8.29 0.18
N ASN A 85 1.11 8.00 -0.75
CA ASN A 85 2.02 6.86 -0.65
C ASN A 85 3.48 7.33 -0.74
N PRO A 86 4.22 7.43 0.38
CA PRO A 86 5.61 7.87 0.38
C PRO A 86 6.59 6.94 -0.33
N PHE A 87 6.20 5.70 -0.65
CA PHE A 87 7.08 4.69 -1.25
C PHE A 87 6.41 4.12 -2.51
N SER A 88 6.17 5.00 -3.49
CA SER A 88 5.59 4.59 -4.76
C SER A 88 6.65 4.06 -5.72
N GLU A 89 6.17 3.39 -6.75
CA GLU A 89 6.94 2.86 -7.84
C GLU A 89 6.24 3.18 -9.17
N LYS A 90 7.01 3.22 -10.26
CA LYS A 90 6.43 3.40 -11.58
C LYS A 90 5.59 2.18 -11.94
N ILE A 91 4.30 2.38 -12.18
CA ILE A 91 3.38 1.31 -12.57
C ILE A 91 3.12 1.31 -14.08
N SER A 92 2.74 0.15 -14.61
CA SER A 92 2.25 0.02 -15.99
C SER A 92 0.80 0.50 -16.12
N GLN A 93 0.39 0.87 -17.35
CA GLN A 93 -0.96 1.39 -17.62
C GLN A 93 -2.09 0.46 -17.14
N GLY A 94 -1.92 -0.86 -17.31
CA GLY A 94 -2.91 -1.84 -16.85
C GLY A 94 -3.13 -1.89 -15.32
N LYS A 95 -2.23 -1.30 -14.53
CA LYS A 95 -2.34 -1.23 -13.05
C LYS A 95 -2.87 0.11 -12.54
N VAL A 96 -3.06 1.11 -13.39
CA VAL A 96 -3.45 2.47 -12.99
C VAL A 96 -4.78 2.48 -12.24
N LYS A 97 -5.80 1.75 -12.71
CA LYS A 97 -7.10 1.67 -12.03
C LYS A 97 -6.97 1.13 -10.59
N LYS A 98 -6.17 0.06 -10.40
CA LYS A 98 -5.91 -0.49 -9.06
C LYS A 98 -5.18 0.52 -8.18
N ARG A 99 -4.20 1.24 -8.74
CA ARG A 99 -3.48 2.29 -8.01
C ARG A 99 -4.40 3.41 -7.58
N ILE A 100 -5.26 3.93 -8.45
CA ILE A 100 -6.23 4.97 -8.10
C ILE A 100 -7.12 4.51 -6.94
N ALA A 101 -7.70 3.31 -7.01
CA ALA A 101 -8.53 2.79 -5.91
C ALA A 101 -7.76 2.68 -4.57
N PHE A 102 -6.49 2.27 -4.62
CA PHE A 102 -5.61 2.29 -3.44
C PHE A 102 -5.37 3.70 -2.91
N LEU A 103 -5.10 4.68 -3.79
CA LEU A 103 -4.90 6.08 -3.40
C LEU A 103 -6.16 6.72 -2.82
N GLU A 104 -7.33 6.38 -3.33
CA GLU A 104 -8.63 6.81 -2.79
C GLU A 104 -8.78 6.39 -1.32
N GLN A 105 -8.46 5.13 -0.99
CA GLN A 105 -8.46 4.68 0.41
C GLN A 105 -7.43 5.42 1.27
N LEU A 106 -6.25 5.72 0.72
CA LEU A 106 -5.21 6.48 1.44
C LEU A 106 -5.58 7.95 1.67
N GLN A 107 -6.59 8.49 1.00
CA GLN A 107 -7.11 9.83 1.33
C GLN A 107 -7.91 9.86 2.63
N GLY A 108 -8.40 8.70 3.04
CA GLY A 108 -9.25 8.48 4.19
C GLY A 108 -8.60 8.73 5.54
N ASP A 109 -9.20 8.17 6.57
CA ASP A 109 -8.68 8.19 7.93
C ASP A 109 -7.57 7.13 8.15
N GLU A 110 -7.10 7.00 9.39
CA GLU A 110 -6.10 6.01 9.77
C GLU A 110 -6.56 4.55 9.62
N ILE A 111 -7.87 4.28 9.72
CA ILE A 111 -8.46 2.94 9.56
C ILE A 111 -8.40 2.54 8.09
N GLU A 112 -8.89 3.41 7.20
CA GLU A 112 -8.88 3.19 5.76
C GLU A 112 -7.45 3.04 5.24
N MET A 113 -6.53 3.90 5.71
CA MET A 113 -5.12 3.82 5.35
C MET A 113 -4.49 2.50 5.79
N LEU A 114 -4.66 2.11 7.06
CA LEU A 114 -4.04 0.89 7.57
C LEU A 114 -4.59 -0.34 6.84
N PHE A 115 -5.90 -0.39 6.61
CA PHE A 115 -6.53 -1.50 5.91
C PHE A 115 -6.03 -1.63 4.46
N ALA A 116 -5.92 -0.50 3.73
CA ALA A 116 -5.37 -0.46 2.38
C ALA A 116 -3.94 -1.01 2.33
N LEU A 117 -3.08 -0.63 3.28
CA LEU A 117 -1.71 -1.14 3.37
C LEU A 117 -1.66 -2.65 3.64
N ILE A 118 -2.54 -3.17 4.49
CA ILE A 118 -2.59 -4.60 4.80
C ILE A 118 -3.02 -5.39 3.55
N GLN A 119 -4.03 -4.90 2.81
CA GLN A 119 -4.46 -5.52 1.56
C GLN A 119 -3.35 -5.50 0.51
N GLU A 120 -2.62 -4.39 0.37
CA GLU A 120 -1.54 -4.29 -0.63
C GLU A 120 -0.35 -5.20 -0.31
N LYS A 121 -0.10 -5.53 0.97
CA LYS A 121 0.93 -6.51 1.35
C LYS A 121 0.57 -7.96 1.04
N GLY A 122 -0.72 -8.29 1.00
CA GLY A 122 -1.21 -9.64 0.70
C GLY A 122 -0.57 -10.71 1.60
N LEU A 123 -0.07 -11.79 0.99
CA LEU A 123 0.50 -12.95 1.68
C LEU A 123 1.79 -12.66 2.50
N ASN A 124 2.41 -11.50 2.32
CA ASN A 124 3.56 -11.10 3.14
C ASN A 124 3.17 -10.61 4.53
N GLY A 125 1.94 -10.11 4.68
CA GLY A 125 1.47 -9.37 5.85
C GLY A 125 2.19 -8.02 6.03
N LEU A 126 1.69 -7.20 6.94
CA LEU A 126 2.19 -5.84 7.19
C LEU A 126 2.82 -5.74 8.59
N LYS A 127 4.09 -5.34 8.66
CA LYS A 127 4.85 -5.22 9.92
C LYS A 127 4.87 -3.79 10.45
N GLU A 128 4.99 -3.64 11.77
CA GLU A 128 5.08 -2.33 12.47
C GLU A 128 6.14 -1.40 11.86
N LYS A 129 7.32 -1.93 11.52
CA LYS A 129 8.40 -1.14 10.91
C LYS A 129 8.00 -0.52 9.57
N GLU A 130 7.14 -1.20 8.80
CA GLU A 130 6.67 -0.69 7.51
C GLU A 130 5.64 0.41 7.70
N ILE A 131 4.74 0.25 8.68
CA ILE A 131 3.72 1.24 9.01
C ILE A 131 4.35 2.51 9.60
N THR A 132 5.28 2.35 10.53
CA THR A 132 6.05 3.45 11.13
C THR A 132 6.97 4.13 10.14
N ALA A 133 7.44 3.42 9.08
CA ALA A 133 8.14 4.05 7.98
C ALA A 133 7.19 4.86 7.09
N PHE A 134 5.97 4.38 6.86
CA PHE A 134 4.97 4.98 5.97
C PHE A 134 4.28 6.21 6.57
N SER A 135 3.94 6.19 7.86
CA SER A 135 3.18 7.26 8.52
C SER A 135 3.89 7.81 9.75
N SER A 136 3.34 8.88 10.32
CA SER A 136 3.75 9.46 11.60
C SER A 136 2.78 9.08 12.74
N LEU A 137 1.97 8.03 12.56
CA LEU A 137 1.05 7.58 13.60
C LEU A 137 1.82 7.11 14.83
N THR A 138 1.31 7.45 16.01
CA THR A 138 1.85 6.95 17.27
C THR A 138 1.48 5.48 17.45
N LYS A 139 2.17 4.80 18.36
CA LYS A 139 1.87 3.39 18.66
C LYS A 139 0.45 3.23 19.21
N GLU A 140 0.00 4.15 20.04
CA GLU A 140 -1.33 4.11 20.66
C GLU A 140 -2.42 4.15 19.60
N ILE A 141 -2.32 5.06 18.63
CA ILE A 141 -3.27 5.14 17.50
C ILE A 141 -3.19 3.87 16.67
N LEU A 142 -1.98 3.41 16.34
CA LEU A 142 -1.80 2.23 15.51
C LEU A 142 -2.41 0.96 16.13
N HIS A 143 -2.20 0.77 17.43
CA HIS A 143 -2.78 -0.35 18.18
C HIS A 143 -4.30 -0.27 18.22
N ARG A 144 -4.87 0.91 18.51
CA ARG A 144 -6.31 1.14 18.52
C ARG A 144 -6.95 0.77 17.17
N VAL A 145 -6.39 1.30 16.08
CA VAL A 145 -6.89 1.05 14.72
C VAL A 145 -6.78 -0.43 14.33
N ALA A 146 -5.67 -1.08 14.68
CA ALA A 146 -5.50 -2.51 14.41
C ALA A 146 -6.52 -3.37 15.16
N GLN A 147 -6.81 -3.03 16.43
CA GLN A 147 -7.81 -3.73 17.24
C GLN A 147 -9.23 -3.53 16.70
N GLU A 148 -9.55 -2.32 16.23
CA GLU A 148 -10.83 -2.01 15.60
C GLU A 148 -11.03 -2.86 14.34
N LEU A 149 -10.06 -2.87 13.42
CA LEU A 149 -10.08 -3.71 12.22
C LEU A 149 -10.15 -5.21 12.52
N GLU A 150 -9.51 -5.68 13.61
CA GLU A 150 -9.58 -7.07 14.02
C GLU A 150 -10.96 -7.42 14.59
N THR A 151 -11.57 -6.52 15.36
CA THR A 151 -12.92 -6.68 15.94
C THR A 151 -13.98 -6.73 14.84
N GLU A 152 -13.83 -5.94 13.78
CA GLU A 152 -14.67 -6.00 12.57
C GLU A 152 -14.41 -7.26 11.73
N GLY A 153 -13.43 -8.10 12.09
CA GLY A 153 -13.10 -9.33 11.39
C GLY A 153 -12.32 -9.13 10.08
N LYS A 154 -11.98 -7.88 9.72
CA LYS A 154 -11.28 -7.53 8.47
C LYS A 154 -9.82 -7.98 8.45
N ILE A 155 -9.19 -8.10 9.63
CA ILE A 155 -7.78 -8.49 9.76
C ILE A 155 -7.58 -9.51 10.88
N ARG A 156 -6.36 -10.03 10.99
CA ARG A 156 -5.84 -10.81 12.12
C ARG A 156 -4.53 -10.21 12.61
N ILE A 157 -4.40 -10.05 13.91
CA ILE A 157 -3.16 -9.62 14.56
C ILE A 157 -2.31 -10.86 14.87
N LEU A 158 -1.20 -11.02 14.16
CA LEU A 158 -0.26 -12.13 14.33
C LEU A 158 0.77 -11.89 15.44
N SER A 159 0.89 -10.64 15.89
CA SER A 159 1.82 -10.18 16.90
C SER A 159 1.40 -8.79 17.35
N PHE A 160 1.40 -8.53 18.66
CA PHE A 160 1.20 -7.18 19.19
C PHE A 160 2.51 -6.39 19.34
N THR A 161 3.65 -7.05 19.54
CA THR A 161 4.93 -6.36 19.73
C THR A 161 6.10 -7.16 19.16
N PRO A 162 6.74 -6.70 18.06
CA PRO A 162 6.26 -5.65 17.17
C PRO A 162 4.92 -6.07 16.52
N LEU A 163 4.10 -5.09 16.14
CA LEU A 163 2.83 -5.32 15.45
C LEU A 163 3.05 -6.06 14.13
N PHE A 164 2.25 -7.10 13.89
CA PHE A 164 2.26 -7.83 12.62
C PHE A 164 0.82 -8.19 12.23
N LEU A 165 0.36 -7.64 11.12
CA LEU A 165 -1.04 -7.67 10.70
C LEU A 165 -1.20 -8.50 9.43
N PHE A 166 -2.35 -9.15 9.29
CA PHE A 166 -2.67 -9.97 8.13
C PHE A 166 -4.14 -9.78 7.72
N SER A 167 -4.39 -9.64 6.41
CA SER A 167 -5.75 -9.44 5.89
C SER A 167 -6.56 -10.73 5.98
N GLN A 168 -7.85 -10.61 6.32
CA GLN A 168 -8.79 -11.73 6.28
C GLN A 168 -8.98 -12.24 4.84
N ASP A 169 -9.15 -11.35 3.85
CA ASP A 169 -9.24 -11.75 2.43
C ASP A 169 -8.00 -12.54 1.98
N SER A 170 -6.83 -12.13 2.42
CA SER A 170 -5.56 -12.82 2.12
C SER A 170 -5.49 -14.20 2.79
N LEU A 171 -6.06 -14.35 3.99
CA LEU A 171 -6.20 -15.63 4.66
C LEU A 171 -7.13 -16.56 3.90
N ASP A 172 -8.29 -16.07 3.47
CA ASP A 172 -9.27 -16.86 2.73
C ASP A 172 -8.70 -17.32 1.38
N PHE A 173 -8.05 -16.41 0.67
CA PHE A 173 -7.33 -16.71 -0.57
C PHE A 173 -6.23 -17.76 -0.35
N LEU A 174 -5.44 -17.63 0.72
CA LEU A 174 -4.39 -18.59 1.07
C LEU A 174 -4.97 -19.98 1.33
N CYS A 175 -6.01 -20.06 2.15
CA CYS A 175 -6.69 -21.31 2.50
C CYS A 175 -7.21 -22.03 1.24
N GLN A 176 -7.91 -21.31 0.36
CA GLN A 176 -8.39 -21.87 -0.90
C GLN A 176 -7.24 -22.34 -1.82
N THR A 177 -6.13 -21.62 -1.83
CA THR A 177 -4.97 -21.95 -2.65
C THR A 177 -4.26 -23.21 -2.12
N ILE A 178 -4.11 -23.32 -0.80
CA ILE A 178 -3.56 -24.51 -0.14
C ILE A 178 -4.44 -25.73 -0.44
N LEU A 179 -5.76 -25.62 -0.29
CA LEU A 179 -6.70 -26.72 -0.56
C LEU A 179 -6.62 -27.18 -2.02
N ARG A 180 -6.61 -26.26 -2.99
CA ARG A 180 -6.42 -26.58 -4.41
C ARG A 180 -5.10 -27.30 -4.67
N PHE A 181 -4.02 -26.83 -4.05
CA PHE A 181 -2.72 -27.46 -4.16
C PHE A 181 -2.72 -28.89 -3.60
N LEU A 182 -3.31 -29.10 -2.41
CA LEU A 182 -3.43 -30.43 -1.80
C LEU A 182 -4.29 -31.38 -2.64
N ALA A 183 -5.41 -30.92 -3.18
CA ALA A 183 -6.26 -31.71 -4.06
C ALA A 183 -5.50 -32.17 -5.32
N GLN A 184 -4.76 -31.26 -5.96
CA GLN A 184 -3.93 -31.59 -7.12
C GLN A 184 -2.79 -32.56 -6.74
N PHE A 185 -2.21 -32.40 -5.56
CA PHE A 185 -1.15 -33.27 -5.07
C PHE A 185 -1.64 -34.70 -4.85
N HIS A 186 -2.76 -34.89 -4.14
CA HIS A 186 -3.33 -36.23 -3.89
C HIS A 186 -3.82 -36.91 -5.18
N LYS A 187 -4.35 -36.14 -6.15
CA LYS A 187 -4.69 -36.69 -7.47
C LYS A 187 -3.48 -37.29 -8.19
N ARG A 188 -2.29 -36.73 -7.97
CA ARG A 188 -1.03 -37.16 -8.60
C ARG A 188 -0.25 -38.19 -7.78
N ASN A 189 -0.50 -38.28 -6.47
CA ASN A 189 0.21 -39.17 -5.54
C ASN A 189 -0.80 -39.83 -4.57
N PRO A 190 -1.72 -40.69 -5.04
CA PRO A 190 -2.78 -41.25 -4.19
C PRO A 190 -2.28 -42.06 -2.99
N GLU A 191 -1.09 -42.65 -3.10
CA GLU A 191 -0.44 -43.45 -2.06
C GLU A 191 0.20 -42.61 -0.95
N GLN A 192 0.40 -41.31 -1.17
CA GLN A 192 1.02 -40.44 -0.17
C GLN A 192 -0.02 -39.87 0.79
N LYS A 193 0.27 -39.98 2.10
CA LYS A 193 -0.62 -39.51 3.17
C LYS A 193 -0.84 -37.98 3.19
N GLY A 194 0.05 -37.19 2.59
CA GLY A 194 -0.09 -35.74 2.54
C GLY A 194 1.19 -35.00 2.19
N VAL A 195 1.11 -33.66 2.26
CA VAL A 195 2.24 -32.75 2.02
C VAL A 195 2.79 -32.22 3.34
N SER A 196 4.11 -32.17 3.49
CA SER A 196 4.75 -31.58 4.68
C SER A 196 4.51 -30.07 4.75
N GLN A 197 4.39 -29.53 5.97
CA GLN A 197 4.21 -28.09 6.20
C GLN A 197 5.36 -27.27 5.61
N GLU A 198 6.59 -27.80 5.64
CA GLU A 198 7.76 -27.13 5.08
C GLU A 198 7.69 -27.01 3.55
N ARG A 199 7.11 -28.00 2.87
CA ARG A 199 6.88 -27.93 1.42
C ARG A 199 5.81 -26.90 1.08
N ILE A 200 4.74 -26.78 1.87
CA ILE A 200 3.73 -25.73 1.72
C ILE A 200 4.36 -24.35 1.94
N LYS A 201 5.13 -24.19 3.04
CA LYS A 201 5.85 -22.95 3.35
C LYS A 201 6.73 -22.49 2.19
N LYS A 202 7.56 -23.39 1.64
CA LYS A 202 8.46 -23.09 0.52
C LYS A 202 7.70 -22.78 -0.77
N ARG A 203 6.60 -23.51 -1.04
CA ARG A 203 5.81 -23.32 -2.27
C ARG A 203 5.17 -21.94 -2.37
N PHE A 204 4.73 -21.39 -1.25
CA PHE A 204 3.99 -20.13 -1.15
C PHE A 204 4.80 -19.00 -0.48
N GLU A 205 6.08 -19.25 -0.18
CA GLU A 205 7.03 -18.29 0.43
C GLU A 205 6.50 -17.63 1.72
N LEU A 206 5.77 -18.40 2.53
CA LEU A 206 5.02 -17.85 3.66
C LEU A 206 5.88 -17.63 4.90
N HIS A 207 5.55 -16.56 5.63
CA HIS A 207 6.01 -16.40 7.00
C HIS A 207 5.46 -17.53 7.89
N PRO A 208 6.24 -18.12 8.82
CA PRO A 208 5.79 -19.23 9.67
C PRO A 208 4.48 -18.97 10.42
N ARG A 209 4.29 -17.76 10.94
CA ARG A 209 3.05 -17.37 11.64
C ARG A 209 1.82 -17.34 10.72
N ILE A 210 1.97 -16.89 9.47
CA ILE A 210 0.88 -16.88 8.48
C ILE A 210 0.50 -18.32 8.10
N LEU A 211 1.49 -19.17 7.86
CA LEU A 211 1.24 -20.60 7.60
C LEU A 211 0.52 -21.27 8.78
N SER A 212 1.01 -21.05 10.00
CA SER A 212 0.39 -21.62 11.20
C SER A 212 -1.06 -21.16 11.36
N LEU A 213 -1.34 -19.87 11.13
CA LEU A 213 -2.70 -19.33 11.14
C LEU A 213 -3.58 -20.02 10.08
N GLY A 214 -3.11 -20.10 8.83
CA GLY A 214 -3.85 -20.75 7.74
C GLY A 214 -4.17 -22.21 8.00
N LEU A 215 -3.20 -23.00 8.49
CA LEU A 215 -3.41 -24.41 8.83
C LEU A 215 -4.36 -24.58 10.03
N LYS A 216 -4.26 -23.70 11.03
CA LYS A 216 -5.18 -23.70 12.17
C LYS A 216 -6.60 -23.33 11.75
N HIS A 217 -6.75 -22.43 10.78
CA HIS A 217 -8.04 -22.07 10.22
C HIS A 217 -8.65 -23.24 9.43
N LEU A 218 -7.87 -23.88 8.55
CA LEU A 218 -8.29 -25.04 7.77
C LEU A 218 -8.63 -26.29 8.59
N SER A 219 -7.99 -26.50 9.75
CA SER A 219 -8.28 -27.64 10.62
C SER A 219 -9.54 -27.47 11.48
N ARG A 220 -10.10 -26.26 11.52
CA ARG A 220 -11.33 -25.93 12.24
C ARG A 220 -12.54 -25.75 11.33
N ALA A 221 -12.31 -25.62 10.03
CA ALA A 221 -13.32 -25.53 8.99
C ALA A 221 -13.75 -26.93 8.55
#